data_AF-A0A9P8F1H7-F1
#
_entry.id   AF-A0A9P8F1H7-F1
#
_cell.length_a   1.000
_cell.length_b   1.000
_cell.length_c   1.000
_cell.angle_alpha   90.00
_cell.angle_beta   90.00
_cell.angle_gamma   90.00
#
_symmetry.space_group_name_H-M   'P 1'
#
loop_
_entity.id
_entity.type
_entity.pdbx_description
1 polymer ?
#
loop_
_entity_poly.entity_id
_entity_poly.type
_entity_poly.pdbx_seq_one_letter_code
_entity_poly.pdbx_strand_id
1 'polypeptide(L)'
;MQTLGGESQRAAPLVQTPWHTRISDYQDLVSQLPHISSIRNIVEYYFEHMNWLYEIVQQYYFNSLLTQWVEVSEATASINLGLLSRDLQYFPALIFQIMALTLMYIPLSEAAKLLDVTDGHSLDIQSNHYGDLGMKLMDLLGRRNPSVVGVQHDLVRFAWLKNFGCGKNSLRSLQDAVRQAQELGLYQQKVIRQRDGPLEETLRSFWYDEHLRRIWVLIFAWDRVNASLNGHPLLVDA
;
A
#
# COMPACT_ATOMS: atom_id res chain seq x y z
N MET A 1 -57.64 -35.02 17.81
CA MET A 1 -56.79 -34.83 19.00
C MET A 1 -55.38 -35.27 18.61
N GLN A 2 -54.46 -34.30 18.43
CA GLN A 2 -52.98 -34.41 18.43
C GLN A 2 -52.31 -35.30 17.35
N THR A 3 -51.19 -35.00 16.68
CA THR A 3 -50.18 -33.90 16.65
C THR A 3 -49.32 -34.17 15.38
N LEU A 4 -49.17 -33.21 14.46
CA LEU A 4 -47.95 -32.42 14.21
C LEU A 4 -46.63 -33.22 14.18
N GLY A 5 -46.10 -33.42 12.97
CA GLY A 5 -44.70 -33.72 12.71
C GLY A 5 -44.20 -32.82 11.59
N GLY A 6 -43.76 -31.60 11.97
CA GLY A 6 -43.17 -30.64 11.05
C GLY A 6 -41.76 -31.07 10.66
N GLU A 7 -41.55 -31.37 9.38
CA GLU A 7 -40.23 -31.47 8.79
C GLU A 7 -39.61 -30.08 8.74
N SER A 8 -38.76 -29.81 9.73
CA SER A 8 -37.85 -28.66 9.73
C SER A 8 -36.93 -28.79 8.53
N GLN A 9 -37.19 -27.99 7.48
CA GLN A 9 -36.26 -27.71 6.40
C GLN A 9 -34.98 -27.14 7.02
N ARG A 10 -33.98 -28.01 7.24
CA ARG A 10 -32.62 -27.57 7.54
C ARG A 10 -32.12 -26.80 6.31
N ALA A 11 -32.00 -25.49 6.46
CA ALA A 11 -31.29 -24.66 5.52
C ALA A 11 -29.89 -25.25 5.30
N ALA A 12 -29.59 -25.61 4.05
CA ALA A 12 -28.26 -26.03 3.66
C ALA A 12 -27.28 -24.88 3.96
N PRO A 13 -26.09 -25.15 4.51
CA PRO A 13 -25.08 -24.11 4.69
C PRO A 13 -24.76 -23.51 3.32
N LEU A 14 -24.90 -22.19 3.20
CA LEU A 14 -24.47 -21.46 2.02
C LEU A 14 -22.96 -21.72 1.85
N VAL A 15 -22.59 -22.55 0.88
CA VAL A 15 -21.20 -22.73 0.47
C VAL A 15 -20.73 -21.36 -0.02
N GLN A 16 -19.96 -20.67 0.82
CA GLN A 16 -19.34 -19.40 0.46
C GLN A 16 -18.45 -19.65 -0.75
N THR A 17 -18.73 -18.95 -1.85
CA THR A 17 -17.88 -19.00 -3.03
C THR A 17 -16.53 -18.35 -2.72
N PRO A 18 -15.42 -18.78 -3.35
CA PRO A 18 -14.06 -18.30 -3.04
C PRO A 18 -13.87 -16.78 -3.10
N TRP A 19 -14.74 -16.10 -3.86
CA TRP A 19 -14.73 -14.65 -4.01
C TRP A 19 -15.36 -13.92 -2.81
N HIS A 20 -16.38 -14.49 -2.15
CA HIS A 20 -17.01 -13.90 -0.97
C HIS A 20 -16.03 -13.89 0.20
N THR A 21 -15.33 -15.00 0.42
CA THR A 21 -14.30 -15.15 1.46
C THR A 21 -13.18 -14.14 1.28
N ARG A 22 -12.72 -13.92 0.04
CA ARG A 22 -11.69 -12.90 -0.24
C ARG A 22 -12.15 -11.46 0.08
N ILE A 23 -13.43 -11.15 -0.10
CA ILE A 23 -13.97 -9.81 0.24
C ILE A 23 -14.07 -9.64 1.75
N SER A 24 -14.55 -10.64 2.49
CA SER A 24 -14.58 -10.58 3.96
C SER A 24 -13.18 -10.47 4.55
N ASP A 25 -12.22 -11.26 4.07
CA ASP A 25 -10.84 -11.21 4.54
C ASP A 25 -10.20 -9.83 4.28
N TYR A 26 -10.55 -9.19 3.15
CA TYR A 26 -10.09 -7.85 2.84
C TYR A 26 -10.68 -6.82 3.79
N GLN A 27 -11.99 -6.87 4.03
CA GLN A 27 -12.67 -5.96 4.95
C GLN A 27 -12.14 -6.13 6.38
N ASP A 28 -11.90 -7.36 6.82
CA ASP A 28 -11.34 -7.67 8.14
C ASP A 28 -9.92 -7.10 8.29
N LEU A 29 -9.07 -7.21 7.26
CA LEU A 29 -7.75 -6.60 7.27
C LEU A 29 -7.82 -5.07 7.27
N VAL A 30 -8.68 -4.48 6.42
CA VAL A 30 -8.86 -3.03 6.34
C VAL A 30 -9.42 -2.47 7.65
N SER A 31 -10.26 -3.23 8.37
CA SER A 31 -10.82 -2.83 9.66
C SER A 31 -9.77 -2.64 10.76
N GLN A 32 -8.56 -3.17 10.57
CA GLN A 32 -7.42 -2.99 11.48
C GLN A 32 -6.66 -1.67 11.26
N LEU A 33 -7.01 -0.89 10.24
CA LEU A 33 -6.54 0.50 10.15
C LEU A 33 -7.09 1.30 11.35
N PRO A 34 -6.30 2.23 11.91
CA PRO A 34 -6.81 3.10 12.95
C PRO A 34 -7.85 4.07 12.37
N HIS A 35 -8.49 4.83 13.26
CA HIS A 35 -9.44 5.86 12.85
C HIS A 35 -8.81 6.86 11.85
N ILE A 36 -9.62 7.36 10.91
CA ILE A 36 -9.13 8.19 9.80
C ILE A 36 -8.39 9.44 10.26
N SER A 37 -8.75 10.01 11.41
CA SER A 37 -8.02 11.15 12.01
C SER A 37 -6.58 10.77 12.38
N SER A 38 -6.37 9.58 12.95
CA SER A 38 -5.03 9.09 13.28
C SER A 38 -4.21 8.79 12.03
N ILE A 39 -4.84 8.24 10.99
CA ILE A 39 -4.19 8.05 9.68
C ILE A 39 -3.70 9.40 9.14
N ARG A 40 -4.58 10.41 9.10
CA ARG A 40 -4.23 11.75 8.59
C ARG A 40 -3.08 12.36 9.37
N ASN A 41 -3.12 12.33 10.69
CA ASN A 41 -2.06 12.86 11.54
C ASN A 41 -0.69 12.18 11.28
N ILE A 42 -0.67 10.85 11.19
CA ILE A 42 0.57 10.10 10.89
C ILE A 42 1.06 10.43 9.48
N VAL A 43 0.17 10.49 8.50
CA VAL A 43 0.52 10.78 7.11
C VAL A 43 1.08 12.20 6.97
N GLU A 44 0.48 13.18 7.65
CA GLU A 44 0.99 14.55 7.72
C GLU A 44 2.39 14.57 8.32
N TYR A 45 2.58 13.90 9.46
CA TYR A 45 3.90 13.76 10.09
C TYR A 45 4.93 13.13 9.14
N TYR A 46 4.56 12.03 8.47
CA TYR A 46 5.40 11.35 7.49
C TYR A 46 5.84 12.29 6.37
N PHE A 47 4.91 13.04 5.77
CA PHE A 47 5.24 13.93 4.65
C PHE A 47 6.11 15.11 5.06
N GLU A 48 5.91 15.64 6.27
CA GLU A 48 6.68 16.77 6.78
C GLU A 48 8.10 16.35 7.23
N HIS A 49 8.25 15.18 7.86
CA HIS A 49 9.47 14.83 8.57
C HIS A 49 10.28 13.69 7.94
N MET A 50 9.67 12.87 7.09
CA MET A 50 10.26 11.58 6.70
C MET A 50 10.26 11.30 5.20
N ASN A 51 9.33 11.87 4.45
CA ASN A 51 9.22 11.56 3.02
C ASN A 51 10.52 11.86 2.26
N TRP A 52 11.26 12.89 2.65
CA TRP A 52 12.56 13.24 2.06
C TRP A 52 13.64 12.15 2.20
N LEU A 53 13.49 11.18 3.12
CA LEU A 53 14.47 10.11 3.32
C LEU A 53 14.52 9.11 2.16
N TYR A 54 13.37 8.87 1.52
CA TYR A 54 13.24 7.87 0.46
C TYR A 54 12.50 8.38 -0.79
N GLU A 55 11.69 9.43 -0.64
CA GLU A 55 10.87 10.09 -1.68
C GLU A 55 10.02 9.14 -2.55
N ILE A 56 9.63 7.99 -1.98
CA ILE A 56 8.90 6.92 -2.68
C ILE A 56 7.49 7.37 -3.07
N VAL A 57 6.82 8.08 -2.16
CA VAL A 57 5.45 8.58 -2.36
C VAL A 57 5.46 10.09 -2.53
N GLN A 58 4.54 10.58 -3.35
CA GLN A 58 4.37 12.01 -3.60
C GLN A 58 3.07 12.47 -2.94
N GLN A 59 3.16 13.49 -2.09
CA GLN A 59 2.08 13.92 -1.20
C GLN A 59 0.78 14.22 -1.95
N TYR A 60 0.86 14.89 -3.10
CA TYR A 60 -0.30 15.22 -3.91
C TYR A 60 -1.09 13.97 -4.33
N TYR A 61 -0.42 12.97 -4.90
CA TYR A 61 -1.08 11.74 -5.38
C TYR A 61 -1.56 10.88 -4.21
N PHE A 62 -0.79 10.80 -3.13
CA PHE A 62 -1.19 10.08 -1.92
C PHE A 62 -2.46 10.68 -1.30
N ASN A 63 -2.50 12.00 -1.13
CA ASN A 63 -3.66 12.68 -0.55
C ASN A 63 -4.90 12.57 -1.46
N SER A 64 -4.71 12.60 -2.78
CA SER A 64 -5.80 12.36 -3.72
C SER A 64 -6.40 10.95 -3.57
N LEU A 65 -5.54 9.93 -3.43
CA LEU A 65 -5.99 8.55 -3.17
C LEU A 65 -6.64 8.39 -1.79
N LEU A 66 -6.12 9.07 -0.76
CA LEU A 66 -6.71 9.05 0.58
C LEU A 66 -8.12 9.62 0.58
N THR A 67 -8.34 10.76 -0.08
CA THR A 67 -9.68 11.35 -0.22
C THR A 67 -10.63 10.39 -0.95
N GLN A 68 -10.23 9.85 -2.10
CA GLN A 68 -11.06 8.89 -2.85
C GLN A 68 -11.38 7.63 -2.04
N TRP A 69 -10.41 7.11 -1.28
CA TRP A 69 -10.60 5.92 -0.47
C TRP A 69 -11.55 6.14 0.70
N VAL A 70 -11.47 7.30 1.36
CA VAL A 70 -12.41 7.69 2.42
C VAL A 70 -13.83 7.83 1.87
N GLU A 71 -14.00 8.53 0.75
CA GLU A 71 -15.31 8.72 0.11
C GLU A 71 -15.97 7.38 -0.23
N VAL A 72 -15.21 6.43 -0.78
CA VAL A 72 -15.69 5.07 -1.07
C VAL A 72 -16.11 4.32 0.20
N SER A 73 -15.30 4.45 1.25
CA SER A 73 -15.50 3.74 2.52
C SER A 73 -16.71 4.27 3.29
N GLU A 74 -17.02 5.57 3.17
CA GLU A 74 -18.19 6.20 3.79
C GLU A 74 -19.47 6.00 2.96
N ALA A 75 -19.37 6.01 1.62
CA ALA A 75 -20.51 5.90 0.73
C ALA A 75 -21.17 4.51 0.71
N THR A 76 -20.47 3.47 1.17
CA THR A 76 -20.93 2.09 1.09
C THR A 76 -20.81 1.36 2.41
N ALA A 77 -21.89 0.67 2.83
CA ALA A 77 -21.85 -0.18 4.03
C ALA A 77 -20.88 -1.38 3.89
N SER A 78 -20.50 -1.73 2.65
CA SER A 78 -19.54 -2.78 2.33
C SER A 78 -18.76 -2.41 1.07
N ILE A 79 -17.43 -2.43 1.14
CA ILE A 79 -16.56 -2.15 0.00
C ILE A 79 -16.75 -3.22 -1.09
N ASN A 80 -17.18 -2.81 -2.28
CA ASN A 80 -17.19 -3.68 -3.45
C ASN A 80 -15.84 -3.62 -4.18
N LEU A 81 -14.95 -4.57 -3.85
CA LEU A 81 -13.62 -4.69 -4.46
C LEU A 81 -13.62 -4.69 -5.99
N GLY A 82 -14.65 -5.27 -6.63
CA GLY A 82 -14.73 -5.39 -8.09
C GLY A 82 -14.95 -4.04 -8.80
N LEU A 83 -15.42 -3.03 -8.09
CA LEU A 83 -15.66 -1.68 -8.63
C LEU A 83 -14.51 -0.71 -8.37
N LEU A 84 -13.56 -1.07 -7.50
CA LEU A 84 -12.42 -0.23 -7.19
C LEU A 84 -11.31 -0.38 -8.23
N SER A 85 -10.66 0.74 -8.54
CA SER A 85 -9.39 0.72 -9.27
C SER A 85 -8.36 -0.10 -8.49
N ARG A 86 -7.36 -0.66 -9.20
CA ARG A 86 -6.33 -1.47 -8.53
C ARG A 86 -5.53 -0.67 -7.50
N ASP A 87 -5.28 0.60 -7.79
CA ASP A 87 -4.64 1.52 -6.84
C ASP A 87 -5.47 1.66 -5.55
N LEU A 88 -6.79 1.85 -5.64
CA LEU A 88 -7.65 1.95 -4.45
C LEU A 88 -7.77 0.62 -3.68
N GLN A 89 -7.67 -0.53 -4.36
CA GLN A 89 -7.63 -1.83 -3.69
C GLN A 89 -6.33 -2.02 -2.89
N TYR A 90 -5.18 -1.62 -3.44
CA TYR A 90 -3.89 -1.71 -2.74
C TYR A 90 -3.65 -0.58 -1.73
N PHE A 91 -4.41 0.51 -1.81
CA PHE A 91 -4.15 1.71 -1.02
C PHE A 91 -4.11 1.45 0.50
N PRO A 92 -5.01 0.64 1.10
CA PRO A 92 -4.88 0.29 2.51
C PRO A 92 -3.56 -0.39 2.89
N ALA A 93 -3.01 -1.24 2.01
CA ALA A 93 -1.70 -1.84 2.25
C ALA A 93 -0.61 -0.77 2.27
N LEU A 94 -0.67 0.20 1.36
CA LEU A 94 0.27 1.31 1.34
C LEU A 94 0.16 2.15 2.63
N ILE A 95 -1.06 2.43 3.12
CA ILE A 95 -1.25 3.12 4.41
C ILE A 95 -0.57 2.34 5.53
N PHE A 96 -0.81 1.03 5.63
CA PHE A 96 -0.15 0.19 6.63
C PHE A 96 1.37 0.27 6.56
N GLN A 97 1.97 0.27 5.36
CA GLN A 97 3.43 0.39 5.25
C GLN A 97 3.95 1.79 5.58
N ILE A 98 3.23 2.85 5.22
CA ILE A 98 3.59 4.22 5.62
C ILE A 98 3.56 4.33 7.14
N MET A 99 2.54 3.77 7.79
CA MET A 99 2.48 3.71 9.26
C MET A 99 3.65 2.92 9.82
N ALA A 100 3.90 1.70 9.34
CA ALA A 100 5.01 0.87 9.79
C ALA A 100 6.35 1.60 9.72
N LEU A 101 6.65 2.23 8.57
CA LEU A 101 7.86 3.02 8.38
C LEU A 101 7.91 4.23 9.31
N THR A 102 6.81 4.96 9.45
CA THR A 102 6.74 6.18 10.28
C THR A 102 7.01 5.88 11.75
N LEU A 103 6.43 4.80 12.26
CA LEU A 103 6.57 4.41 13.66
C LEU A 103 7.99 4.06 14.09
N MET A 104 8.88 3.69 13.15
CA MET A 104 10.29 3.43 13.51
C MET A 104 11.09 4.71 13.79
N TYR A 105 10.64 5.86 13.31
CA TYR A 105 11.40 7.11 13.36
C TYR A 105 10.69 8.22 14.15
N ILE A 106 9.40 8.07 14.41
CA ILE A 106 8.66 9.05 15.21
C ILE A 106 9.24 9.11 16.63
N PRO A 107 9.57 10.31 17.15
CA PRO A 107 9.97 10.46 18.54
C PRO A 107 8.84 10.06 19.48
N LEU A 108 9.18 9.45 20.62
CA LEU A 108 8.19 9.03 21.63
C LEU A 108 7.26 10.16 22.09
N SER A 109 7.78 11.39 22.17
CA SER A 109 6.99 12.57 22.54
C SER A 109 5.89 12.91 21.52
N GLU A 110 6.12 12.62 20.24
CA GLU A 110 5.11 12.82 19.19
C GLU A 110 4.19 11.60 19.07
N ALA A 111 4.73 10.39 19.17
CA ALA A 111 3.94 9.16 19.23
C ALA A 111 2.89 9.20 20.35
N ALA A 112 3.26 9.67 21.54
CA ALA A 112 2.34 9.81 22.66
C ALA A 112 1.18 10.76 22.34
N LYS A 113 1.41 11.82 21.56
CA LYS A 113 0.36 12.78 21.17
C LYS A 113 -0.52 12.26 20.06
N LEU A 114 0.08 11.61 19.06
CA LEU A 114 -0.62 11.21 17.83
C LEU A 114 -1.34 9.87 17.96
N LEU A 115 -0.83 8.97 18.81
CA LEU A 115 -1.22 7.56 18.88
C LEU A 115 -1.45 7.04 20.29
N ASP A 116 -1.24 7.87 21.31
CA ASP A 116 -1.33 7.47 22.73
C ASP A 116 -0.36 6.33 23.10
N VAL A 117 0.79 6.27 22.42
CA VAL A 117 1.85 5.28 22.68
C VAL A 117 2.99 5.94 23.45
N THR A 118 3.30 5.41 24.64
CA THR A 118 4.22 6.06 25.59
C THR A 118 5.55 5.33 25.79
N ASP A 119 5.73 4.15 25.18
CA ASP A 119 6.97 3.38 25.28
C ASP A 119 7.44 2.88 23.90
N GLY A 120 8.76 2.74 23.76
CA GLY A 120 9.38 2.36 22.48
C GLY A 120 9.09 0.93 22.06
N HIS A 121 8.91 0.02 23.02
CA HIS A 121 8.64 -1.39 22.71
C HIS A 121 7.24 -1.55 22.07
N SER A 122 6.23 -0.83 22.57
CA SER A 122 4.91 -0.77 21.96
C SER A 122 4.94 -0.18 20.55
N LEU A 123 5.77 0.85 20.29
CA LEU A 123 5.98 1.39 18.94
C LEU A 123 6.55 0.35 17.99
N ASP A 124 7.58 -0.39 18.42
CA ASP A 124 8.20 -1.43 17.61
C ASP A 124 7.21 -2.56 17.27
N ILE A 125 6.39 -2.98 18.26
CA ILE A 125 5.34 -3.96 18.05
C ILE A 125 4.31 -3.46 17.04
N GLN A 126 3.84 -2.21 17.17
CA GLN A 126 2.86 -1.64 16.25
C GLN A 126 3.44 -1.46 14.84
N SER A 127 4.69 -1.01 14.72
CA SER A 127 5.40 -0.89 13.45
C SER A 127 5.44 -2.24 12.72
N ASN A 128 5.84 -3.31 13.42
CA ASN A 128 5.86 -4.66 12.88
C ASN A 128 4.45 -5.15 12.50
N HIS A 129 3.48 -4.93 13.39
CA HIS A 129 2.09 -5.32 13.15
C HIS A 129 1.51 -4.70 11.88
N TYR A 130 1.69 -3.39 11.67
CA TYR A 130 1.26 -2.73 10.44
C TYR A 130 2.05 -3.21 9.22
N GLY A 131 3.36 -3.42 9.37
CA GLY A 131 4.21 -3.97 8.32
C GLY A 131 3.70 -5.32 7.80
N ASP A 132 3.26 -6.19 8.72
CA ASP A 132 2.68 -7.50 8.43
C ASP A 132 1.27 -7.40 7.83
N LEU A 133 0.41 -6.50 8.33
CA LEU A 133 -0.93 -6.28 7.78
C LEU A 133 -0.89 -5.81 6.33
N GLY A 134 -0.01 -4.86 6.00
CA GLY A 134 0.19 -4.42 4.62
C GLY A 134 0.56 -5.57 3.69
N MET A 135 1.47 -6.45 4.14
CA MET A 135 1.89 -7.62 3.37
C MET A 135 0.77 -8.66 3.21
N LYS A 136 0.04 -8.97 4.29
CA LYS A 136 -1.13 -9.87 4.23
C LYS A 136 -2.18 -9.38 3.23
N LEU A 137 -2.44 -8.07 3.21
CA LEU A 137 -3.40 -7.47 2.28
C LEU A 137 -2.92 -7.57 0.83
N MET A 138 -1.62 -7.35 0.58
CA MET A 138 -1.02 -7.57 -0.75
C MET A 138 -1.06 -9.03 -1.19
N ASP A 139 -0.83 -9.98 -0.30
CA ASP A 139 -0.90 -11.42 -0.60
C ASP A 139 -2.34 -11.85 -0.91
N LEU A 140 -3.33 -11.34 -0.16
CA LEU A 140 -4.75 -11.60 -0.38
C LEU A 140 -5.19 -11.14 -1.78
N LEU A 141 -4.79 -9.93 -2.16
CA LEU A 141 -5.14 -9.34 -3.45
C LEU A 141 -4.31 -9.94 -4.60
N GLY A 142 -3.13 -10.49 -4.29
CA GLY A 142 -2.15 -11.00 -5.24
C GLY A 142 -1.50 -9.89 -6.07
N ARG A 143 -0.46 -10.22 -6.85
CA ARG A 143 0.31 -9.26 -7.67
C ARG A 143 0.12 -9.42 -9.19
N ARG A 144 -0.96 -10.09 -9.63
CA ARG A 144 -1.18 -10.40 -11.07
C ARG A 144 -1.56 -9.18 -11.93
N ASN A 145 -2.10 -8.14 -11.30
CA ASN A 145 -2.41 -6.86 -11.93
C ASN A 145 -1.64 -5.80 -11.15
N PRO A 146 -0.46 -5.38 -11.62
CA PRO A 146 0.37 -4.41 -10.92
C PRO A 146 -0.32 -3.04 -10.93
N SER A 147 0.06 -2.21 -9.97
CA SER A 147 -0.39 -0.82 -9.90
C SER A 147 0.71 0.05 -9.31
N VAL A 148 0.64 1.35 -9.52
CA VAL A 148 1.67 2.28 -9.01
C VAL A 148 1.69 2.26 -7.49
N VAL A 149 0.51 2.20 -6.85
CA VAL A 149 0.38 2.01 -5.41
C VAL A 149 1.01 0.68 -4.95
N GLY A 150 0.88 -0.38 -5.73
CA GLY A 150 1.52 -1.67 -5.45
C GLY A 150 3.05 -1.60 -5.47
N VAL A 151 3.62 -0.88 -6.44
CA VAL A 151 5.06 -0.60 -6.51
C VAL A 151 5.50 0.23 -5.30
N GLN A 152 4.76 1.29 -4.97
CA GLN A 152 5.04 2.15 -3.81
C GLN A 152 4.98 1.36 -2.50
N HIS A 153 3.99 0.48 -2.33
CA HIS A 153 3.90 -0.41 -1.16
C HIS A 153 5.18 -1.22 -1.01
N ASP A 154 5.61 -1.92 -2.06
CA ASP A 154 6.76 -2.81 -2.01
C ASP A 154 8.07 -2.03 -1.79
N LEU A 155 8.16 -0.78 -2.28
CA LEU A 155 9.29 0.12 -1.99
C LEU A 155 9.31 0.63 -0.54
N VAL A 156 8.15 1.06 0.00
CA VAL A 156 8.06 1.49 1.41
C VAL A 156 8.37 0.32 2.33
N ARG A 157 7.87 -0.88 2.00
CA ARG A 157 8.20 -2.12 2.71
C ARG A 157 9.68 -2.46 2.62
N PHE A 158 10.31 -2.30 1.46
CA PHE A 158 11.76 -2.46 1.31
C PHE A 158 12.52 -1.52 2.25
N ALA A 159 12.14 -0.23 2.27
CA ALA A 159 12.74 0.75 3.17
C ALA A 159 12.55 0.35 4.64
N TRP A 160 11.33 0.00 5.05
CA TRP A 160 11.05 -0.44 6.41
C TRP A 160 11.89 -1.67 6.82
N LEU A 161 11.86 -2.75 6.03
CA LEU A 161 12.62 -3.98 6.29
C LEU A 161 14.13 -3.77 6.34
N LYS A 162 14.66 -2.84 5.53
CA LYS A 162 16.08 -2.49 5.54
C LYS A 162 16.50 -1.91 6.90
N ASN A 163 15.69 -1.02 7.47
CA ASN A 163 15.99 -0.42 8.78
C ASN A 163 15.69 -1.37 9.93
N PHE A 164 14.73 -2.28 9.76
CA PHE A 164 14.45 -3.35 10.71
C PHE A 164 15.51 -4.48 10.71
N GLY A 165 16.53 -4.40 9.84
CA GLY A 165 17.62 -5.39 9.77
C GLY A 165 17.28 -6.69 9.03
N CYS A 166 16.15 -6.74 8.32
CA CYS A 166 15.67 -7.92 7.60
C CYS A 166 16.13 -7.96 6.13
N GLY A 167 17.45 -7.98 5.90
CA GLY A 167 18.07 -7.82 4.57
C GLY A 167 17.55 -8.76 3.47
N LYS A 168 17.28 -10.03 3.78
CA LYS A 168 16.74 -10.98 2.78
C LYS A 168 15.30 -10.63 2.37
N ASN A 169 14.48 -10.21 3.33
CA ASN A 169 13.10 -9.84 3.06
C ASN A 169 13.02 -8.47 2.38
N SER A 170 13.91 -7.53 2.73
CA SER A 170 13.99 -6.24 2.04
C SER A 170 14.33 -6.46 0.57
N LEU A 171 15.35 -7.27 0.26
CA LEU A 171 15.70 -7.58 -1.12
C LEU A 171 14.53 -8.20 -1.91
N ARG A 172 13.79 -9.14 -1.30
CA ARG A 172 12.59 -9.71 -1.92
C ARG A 172 11.53 -8.64 -2.21
N SER A 173 11.32 -7.71 -1.28
CA SER A 173 10.40 -6.58 -1.48
C SER A 173 10.84 -5.68 -2.63
N LEU A 174 12.15 -5.43 -2.77
CA LEU A 174 12.69 -4.69 -3.91
C LEU A 174 12.49 -5.44 -5.23
N GLN A 175 12.68 -6.76 -5.25
CA GLN A 175 12.42 -7.60 -6.42
C GLN A 175 10.95 -7.54 -6.85
N ASP A 176 10.01 -7.59 -5.90
CA ASP A 176 8.59 -7.45 -6.19
C ASP A 176 8.25 -6.06 -6.76
N ALA A 177 8.86 -5.00 -6.22
CA ALA A 177 8.72 -3.64 -6.76
C ALA A 177 9.26 -3.52 -8.19
N VAL A 178 10.45 -4.07 -8.48
CA VAL A 178 11.06 -4.07 -9.83
C VAL A 178 10.13 -4.76 -10.82
N ARG A 179 9.66 -5.97 -10.50
CA ARG A 179 8.78 -6.74 -11.37
C ARG A 179 7.48 -6.00 -11.66
N GLN A 180 6.82 -5.47 -10.63
CA GLN A 180 5.58 -4.69 -10.82
C GLN A 180 5.83 -3.44 -11.68
N ALA A 181 6.95 -2.74 -11.47
CA ALA A 181 7.30 -1.56 -12.25
C ALA A 181 7.61 -1.89 -13.72
N GLN A 182 8.28 -3.02 -13.98
CA GLN A 182 8.53 -3.52 -15.34
C GLN A 182 7.21 -3.91 -16.02
N GLU A 183 6.32 -4.63 -15.34
CA GLU A 183 5.00 -4.99 -15.89
C GLU A 183 4.13 -3.76 -16.20
N LEU A 184 4.28 -2.68 -15.43
CA LEU A 184 3.63 -1.38 -15.71
C LEU A 184 4.32 -0.57 -16.83
N GLY A 185 5.49 -1.00 -17.29
CA GLY A 185 6.27 -0.28 -18.29
C GLY A 185 6.85 1.04 -17.77
N LEU A 186 7.15 1.16 -16.46
CA LEU A 186 7.69 2.42 -15.89
C LEU A 186 9.08 2.78 -16.46
N TYR A 187 9.79 1.79 -16.98
CA TYR A 187 11.06 1.98 -17.69
C TYR A 187 10.91 2.62 -19.08
N GLN A 188 9.70 2.65 -19.63
CA GLN A 188 9.45 3.15 -20.98
C GLN A 188 9.30 4.68 -20.96
N GLN A 189 10.14 5.36 -21.72
CA GLN A 189 10.01 6.79 -21.90
C GLN A 189 8.83 7.11 -22.84
N LYS A 190 7.73 7.60 -22.27
CA LYS A 190 6.60 8.12 -23.07
C LYS A 190 6.92 9.51 -23.61
N VAL A 191 6.76 9.69 -24.92
CA VAL A 191 6.80 11.01 -25.56
C VAL A 191 5.46 11.70 -25.29
N ILE A 192 5.46 12.72 -24.43
CA ILE A 192 4.26 13.49 -24.13
C ILE A 192 4.09 14.51 -25.24
N ARG A 193 3.11 14.28 -26.12
CA ARG A 193 2.67 15.26 -27.10
C ARG A 193 1.47 16.00 -26.53
N GLN A 194 1.37 17.30 -26.79
CA GLN A 194 0.14 18.03 -26.54
C GLN A 194 -0.98 17.32 -27.30
N ARG A 195 -1.98 16.84 -26.56
CA ARG A 195 -3.21 16.28 -27.15
C ARG A 195 -4.16 17.42 -27.48
N ASP A 196 -5.04 17.21 -28.44
CA ASP A 196 -6.17 18.11 -28.69
C ASP A 196 -7.05 18.11 -27.42
N GLY A 197 -6.98 19.17 -26.62
CA GLY A 197 -7.66 19.26 -25.33
C GLY A 197 -7.13 20.40 -24.45
N PRO A 198 -7.71 20.59 -23.24
CA PRO A 198 -7.29 21.62 -22.29
C PRO A 198 -5.82 21.44 -21.88
N LEU A 199 -5.08 22.56 -21.78
CA LEU A 199 -3.68 22.57 -21.35
C LEU A 199 -3.51 21.91 -19.97
N GLU A 200 -4.47 22.11 -19.06
CA GLU A 200 -4.42 21.56 -17.71
C GLU A 200 -4.36 20.03 -17.70
N GLU A 201 -5.14 19.35 -18.55
CA GLU A 201 -5.12 17.89 -18.65
C GLU A 201 -3.77 17.38 -19.17
N THR A 202 -3.19 18.10 -20.14
CA THR A 202 -1.86 17.81 -20.65
C THR A 202 -0.81 17.96 -19.53
N LEU A 203 -0.89 19.02 -18.72
CA LEU A 203 0.01 19.25 -17.59
C LEU A 203 -0.15 18.19 -16.49
N ARG A 204 -1.38 17.79 -16.15
CA ARG A 204 -1.64 16.71 -15.18
C ARG A 204 -1.04 15.38 -15.65
N SER A 205 -1.22 15.04 -16.93
CA SER A 205 -0.60 13.86 -17.54
C SER A 205 0.92 13.94 -17.50
N PHE A 206 1.48 15.13 -17.77
CA PHE A 206 2.92 15.34 -17.75
C PHE A 206 3.52 15.12 -16.34
N TRP A 207 2.92 15.72 -15.32
CA TRP A 207 3.40 15.56 -13.94
C TRP A 207 3.24 14.13 -13.44
N TYR A 208 2.18 13.44 -13.85
CA TYR A 208 2.01 12.03 -13.49
C TYR A 208 3.07 11.16 -14.15
N ASP A 209 3.35 11.33 -15.45
CA ASP A 209 4.43 10.61 -16.11
C ASP A 209 5.81 10.90 -15.48
N GLU A 210 6.06 12.15 -15.06
CA GLU A 210 7.27 12.51 -14.33
C GLU A 210 7.36 11.83 -12.96
N HIS A 211 6.25 11.73 -12.24
CA HIS A 211 6.17 10.97 -11.00
C HIS A 211 6.54 9.49 -11.21
N LEU A 212 6.03 8.87 -12.28
CA LEU A 212 6.37 7.48 -12.62
C LEU A 212 7.86 7.29 -12.94
N ARG A 213 8.47 8.25 -13.66
CA ARG A 213 9.91 8.23 -13.93
C ARG A 213 10.73 8.31 -12.63
N ARG A 214 10.33 9.15 -11.69
CA ARG A 214 11.01 9.26 -10.39
C ARG A 214 10.96 7.93 -9.62
N ILE A 215 9.83 7.25 -9.61
CA ILE A 215 9.72 5.90 -9.02
C ILE A 215 10.70 4.93 -9.69
N TRP A 216 10.78 4.93 -11.02
CA TRP A 216 11.72 4.07 -11.73
C TRP A 216 13.19 4.38 -11.42
N VAL A 217 13.56 5.67 -11.36
CA VAL A 217 14.91 6.10 -10.98
C VAL A 217 15.26 5.67 -9.55
N LEU A 218 14.31 5.76 -8.62
CA LEU A 218 14.48 5.27 -7.25
C LEU A 218 14.73 3.76 -7.21
N ILE A 219 13.95 2.97 -7.97
CA ILE A 219 14.15 1.53 -8.10
C ILE A 219 15.56 1.24 -8.62
N PHE A 220 15.96 1.90 -9.71
CA PHE A 220 17.30 1.73 -10.30
C PHE A 220 18.42 2.05 -9.31
N ALA A 221 18.31 3.17 -8.59
CA ALA A 221 19.31 3.56 -7.60
C ALA A 221 19.43 2.53 -6.47
N TRP A 222 18.30 2.07 -5.93
CA TRP A 222 18.29 1.08 -4.85
C TRP A 222 18.75 -0.30 -5.29
N ASP A 223 18.40 -0.74 -6.50
CA ASP A 223 18.88 -2.01 -7.07
C ASP A 223 20.41 -2.01 -7.20
N ARG A 224 20.99 -0.94 -7.75
CA ARG A 224 22.44 -0.77 -7.88
C ARG A 224 23.16 -0.81 -6.53
N VAL A 225 22.65 -0.09 -5.53
CA VAL A 225 23.24 -0.08 -4.19
C VAL A 225 23.17 -1.47 -3.55
N ASN A 226 22.04 -2.16 -3.66
CA ASN A 226 21.89 -3.51 -3.10
C ASN A 226 22.75 -4.55 -3.81
N ALA A 227 22.86 -4.49 -5.14
CA ALA A 227 23.74 -5.36 -5.92
C ALA A 227 25.21 -5.17 -5.50
N SER A 228 25.65 -3.92 -5.33
CA SER A 228 27.02 -3.62 -4.90
C SER A 228 27.33 -4.08 -3.49
N LEU A 229 26.39 -3.95 -2.54
CA LEU A 229 26.61 -4.32 -1.14
C LEU A 229 26.48 -5.81 -0.88
N ASN A 230 25.60 -6.50 -1.61
CA ASN A 230 25.25 -7.89 -1.34
C ASN A 230 25.76 -8.89 -2.40
N GLY A 231 26.38 -8.41 -3.48
CA GLY A 231 26.93 -9.25 -4.55
C GLY A 231 25.87 -9.95 -5.42
N HIS A 232 24.67 -9.36 -5.52
CA HIS A 232 23.58 -9.90 -6.35
C HIS A 232 23.62 -9.35 -7.79
N PRO A 233 23.10 -10.11 -8.79
CA PRO A 233 22.87 -9.58 -10.12
C PRO A 233 21.90 -8.39 -10.08
N LEU A 234 22.03 -7.47 -11.03
CA LEU A 234 21.11 -6.34 -11.19
C LEU A 234 19.73 -6.86 -11.59
N LEU A 235 18.70 -6.42 -10.87
CA LEU A 235 17.31 -6.80 -11.10
C LEU A 235 16.70 -6.02 -12.25
N VAL A 236 17.11 -4.77 -12.44
CA VAL A 236 16.57 -3.89 -13.48
C VAL A 236 16.97 -4.32 -14.90
N ASP A 237 18.11 -5.00 -15.03
CA ASP A 237 18.66 -5.48 -16.30
C ASP A 237 18.19 -6.91 -16.65
N ALA A 238 17.36 -7.52 -15.80
CA ALA A 238 16.79 -8.87 -15.98
C ALA A 238 15.39 -8.81 -16.58
#